data_AF-W9QBA3-F1
#
_entry.id   AF-W9QBA3-F1
#
_cell.length_a   1.000
_cell.length_b   1.000
_cell.length_c   1.000
_cell.angle_alpha   90.00
_cell.angle_beta   90.00
_cell.angle_gamma   90.00
#
_symmetry.space_group_name_H-M   'P 1'
#
loop_
_entity.id
_entity.type
_entity.pdbx_description
1 polymer ?
#
loop_
_entity_poly.entity_id
_entity_poly.type
_entity_poly.pdbx_seq_one_letter_code
_entity_poly.pdbx_strand_id
1 'polypeptide(L)'
;MFEKEEVEDLDTGSMGKGGLVRHNVEADSKSLETGKHWLTIFDSVEDGYHITDSIPSTPMGSVLITTRNENVGFQLASNTLRVPPSTVEEGTTLLLTIIQRDNYSKEEREAASNLSRQLDGLPLAVNLMASQMVSRQMSPIQFIKSFERYSERLFEKCRSQNAYYKKG
;
A
#
# COMPACT_ATOMS: atom_id res chain seq x y z
N MET A 1 11.13 10.09 -48.05
CA MET A 1 9.77 9.89 -48.59
C MET A 1 8.93 9.54 -47.37
N PHE A 2 8.27 10.55 -46.80
CA PHE A 2 7.49 10.43 -45.57
C PHE A 2 6.04 10.36 -46.01
N GLU A 3 5.41 9.21 -45.81
CA GLU A 3 3.97 9.06 -46.04
C GLU A 3 3.23 9.66 -44.83
N LYS A 4 2.29 10.56 -45.15
CA LYS A 4 1.30 11.08 -44.23
C LYS A 4 0.22 10.02 -44.07
N GLU A 5 -0.13 9.70 -42.83
CA GLU A 5 -1.36 8.97 -42.54
C GLU A 5 -2.39 9.97 -41.99
N GLU A 6 -3.57 9.93 -42.57
CA GLU A 6 -4.70 10.83 -42.35
C GLU A 6 -5.32 10.61 -40.97
N VAL A 7 -5.68 11.71 -40.31
CA VAL A 7 -6.45 11.72 -39.06
C VAL A 7 -7.92 11.71 -39.44
N GLU A 8 -8.59 10.58 -39.24
CA GLU A 8 -10.07 10.53 -39.29
C GLU A 8 -10.65 10.92 -37.92
N ASP A 9 -11.46 11.97 -37.94
CA ASP A 9 -12.31 12.42 -36.85
C ASP A 9 -13.40 11.39 -36.54
N LEU A 10 -13.48 10.90 -35.30
CA LEU A 10 -14.61 10.09 -34.83
C LEU A 10 -15.16 10.59 -33.49
N ASP A 11 -16.24 11.34 -33.65
CA ASP A 11 -17.49 11.41 -32.89
C ASP A 11 -17.45 11.64 -31.35
N THR A 12 -17.92 12.82 -30.95
CA THR A 12 -18.14 13.21 -29.55
C THR A 12 -19.55 12.78 -29.09
N GLY A 13 -19.72 11.47 -28.89
CA GLY A 13 -20.97 10.85 -28.46
C GLY A 13 -21.05 10.53 -26.96
N SER A 14 -21.72 11.40 -26.21
CA SER A 14 -22.48 11.14 -24.96
C SER A 14 -21.78 10.62 -23.69
N MET A 15 -21.74 11.51 -22.69
CA MET A 15 -21.42 11.27 -21.29
C MET A 15 -22.37 10.24 -20.63
N GLY A 16 -21.82 9.12 -20.14
CA GLY A 16 -22.50 8.11 -19.34
C GLY A 16 -21.61 7.66 -18.16
N LYS A 17 -22.18 7.56 -16.97
CA LYS A 17 -21.51 7.48 -15.66
C LYS A 17 -20.69 6.18 -15.47
N GLY A 18 -19.48 6.32 -14.91
CA GLY A 18 -18.68 5.21 -14.38
C GLY A 18 -17.24 5.20 -14.90
N GLY A 19 -16.44 6.19 -14.49
CA GLY A 19 -15.03 6.29 -14.88
C GLY A 19 -14.18 5.22 -14.18
N LEU A 20 -14.14 4.01 -14.74
CA LEU A 20 -13.03 3.08 -14.54
C LEU A 20 -12.15 3.21 -15.79
N VAL A 21 -11.04 3.93 -15.66
CA VAL A 21 -10.03 4.01 -16.72
C VAL A 21 -9.46 2.60 -16.87
N ARG A 22 -9.89 1.88 -17.91
CA ARG A 22 -9.23 0.64 -18.34
C ARG A 22 -7.89 1.04 -18.92
N HIS A 23 -6.83 0.97 -18.13
CA HIS A 23 -5.51 0.84 -18.71
C HIS A 23 -5.46 -0.52 -19.38
N ASN A 24 -5.63 -0.55 -20.71
CA ASN A 24 -5.22 -1.70 -21.50
C ASN A 24 -3.71 -1.83 -21.29
N VAL A 25 -3.31 -2.73 -20.39
CA VAL A 25 -1.96 -3.27 -20.38
C VAL A 25 -1.94 -4.24 -21.55
N GLU A 26 -1.74 -3.70 -22.75
CA GLU A 26 -1.39 -4.50 -23.91
C GLU A 26 0.03 -5.00 -23.66
N ALA A 27 0.14 -6.12 -22.93
CA ALA A 27 1.38 -6.87 -22.90
C ALA A 27 1.63 -7.25 -24.36
N ASP A 28 2.70 -6.70 -24.95
CA ASP A 28 3.05 -6.88 -26.35
C ASP A 28 3.06 -8.38 -26.67
N SER A 29 1.97 -8.84 -27.28
CA SER A 29 1.64 -10.26 -27.44
C SER A 29 2.71 -10.96 -28.27
N LYS A 30 3.39 -10.22 -29.16
CA LYS A 30 4.58 -10.67 -29.90
C LYS A 30 5.75 -11.10 -29.01
N SER A 31 5.94 -10.47 -27.86
CA SER A 31 7.04 -10.78 -26.96
C SER A 31 6.83 -12.09 -26.19
N LEU A 32 5.57 -12.55 -26.05
CA LEU A 32 5.19 -13.79 -25.36
C LEU A 32 5.13 -15.03 -26.27
N GLU A 33 5.20 -14.87 -27.60
CA GLU A 33 5.18 -15.98 -28.55
C GLU A 33 6.55 -16.66 -28.75
N THR A 34 7.64 -16.03 -28.30
CA THR A 34 8.97 -16.63 -28.33
C THR A 34 9.20 -17.39 -27.03
N GLY A 35 9.77 -18.61 -27.09
CA GLY A 35 10.00 -19.53 -25.95
C GLY A 35 10.92 -19.01 -24.83
N LYS A 36 10.60 -17.83 -24.31
CA LYS A 36 11.27 -17.09 -23.24
C LYS A 36 10.38 -17.15 -22.01
N HIS A 37 11.02 -17.22 -20.86
CA HIS A 37 10.33 -17.11 -19.59
C HIS A 37 9.80 -15.69 -19.37
N TRP A 38 8.57 -15.57 -18.89
CA TRP A 38 7.92 -14.30 -18.59
C TRP A 38 7.33 -14.27 -17.18
N LEU A 39 7.15 -13.07 -16.64
CA LEU A 39 6.52 -12.80 -15.35
C LEU A 39 5.55 -11.62 -15.50
N THR A 40 4.28 -11.84 -15.18
CA THR A 40 3.27 -10.77 -15.13
C THR A 40 2.89 -10.52 -13.68
N ILE A 41 2.84 -9.24 -13.28
CA ILE A 41 2.47 -8.82 -11.92
C ILE A 41 1.17 -8.04 -11.97
N PHE A 42 0.15 -8.54 -11.30
CA PHE A 42 -1.09 -7.82 -11.03
C PHE A 42 -1.06 -7.32 -9.60
N ASP A 43 -0.89 -6.02 -9.43
CA ASP A 43 -0.82 -5.40 -8.10
C ASP A 43 -2.19 -4.87 -7.66
N SER A 44 -2.51 -5.03 -6.37
CA SER A 44 -3.70 -4.47 -5.73
C SER A 44 -5.03 -4.91 -6.35
N VAL A 45 -5.15 -6.18 -6.76
CA VAL A 45 -6.37 -6.73 -7.37
C VAL A 45 -7.49 -6.80 -6.34
N GLU A 46 -8.65 -6.21 -6.64
CA GLU A 46 -9.82 -6.24 -5.75
C GLU A 46 -10.76 -7.41 -6.08
N ASP A 47 -10.92 -7.69 -7.37
CA ASP A 47 -11.78 -8.74 -7.91
C ASP A 47 -11.07 -9.49 -9.05
N GLY A 48 -11.14 -10.82 -9.00
CA GLY A 48 -10.50 -11.70 -9.96
C GLY A 48 -11.11 -11.61 -11.36
N TYR A 49 -12.40 -11.30 -11.48
CA TYR A 49 -13.10 -11.23 -12.78
C TYR A 49 -12.52 -10.17 -13.72
N HIS A 50 -11.87 -9.13 -13.19
CA HIS A 50 -11.31 -8.07 -14.03
C HIS A 50 -9.99 -8.46 -14.69
N ILE A 51 -9.28 -9.48 -14.19
CA ILE A 51 -7.93 -9.81 -14.66
C ILE A 51 -7.85 -11.15 -15.40
N THR A 52 -8.90 -11.99 -15.35
CA THR A 52 -8.90 -13.32 -16.01
C THR A 52 -8.52 -13.24 -17.47
N ASP A 53 -9.10 -12.29 -18.21
CA ASP A 53 -8.92 -12.16 -19.65
C ASP A 53 -7.57 -11.53 -20.02
N SER A 54 -6.87 -10.98 -19.03
CA SER A 54 -5.54 -10.36 -19.17
C SER A 54 -4.40 -11.31 -18.79
N ILE A 55 -4.70 -12.49 -18.24
CA ILE A 55 -3.68 -13.50 -17.92
C ILE A 55 -3.20 -14.14 -19.22
N PRO A 56 -1.89 -14.08 -19.54
CA PRO A 56 -1.40 -14.71 -20.75
C PRO A 56 -1.56 -16.22 -20.72
N SER A 57 -2.09 -16.78 -21.81
CA SER A 57 -2.31 -18.22 -21.96
C SER A 57 -1.08 -18.97 -22.50
N THR A 58 0.07 -18.30 -22.65
CA THR A 58 1.27 -18.89 -23.24
C THR A 58 2.04 -19.75 -22.22
N PRO A 59 2.64 -20.88 -22.66
CA PRO A 59 3.44 -21.70 -21.78
C PRO A 59 4.73 -20.96 -21.33
N MET A 60 5.34 -21.43 -20.24
CA MET A 60 6.64 -21.00 -19.73
C MET A 60 6.69 -19.65 -18.99
N GLY A 61 5.61 -19.20 -18.34
CA GLY A 61 5.67 -18.03 -17.46
C GLY A 61 4.94 -18.17 -16.13
N SER A 62 5.05 -17.11 -15.34
CA SER A 62 4.51 -17.02 -13.99
C SER A 62 3.66 -15.77 -13.83
N VAL A 63 2.62 -15.86 -13.01
CA VAL A 63 1.79 -14.71 -12.62
C VAL A 63 1.93 -14.50 -11.12
N LEU A 64 2.22 -13.26 -10.72
CA LEU A 64 2.20 -12.82 -9.33
C LEU A 64 1.01 -11.88 -9.14
N ILE A 65 0.15 -12.18 -8.17
CA ILE A 65 -1.01 -11.36 -7.84
C ILE A 65 -0.86 -10.87 -6.39
N THR A 66 -1.00 -9.57 -6.16
CA THR A 66 -1.18 -9.03 -4.80
C THR A 66 -2.64 -8.59 -4.63
N THR A 67 -3.22 -8.88 -3.47
CA THR A 67 -4.62 -8.59 -3.17
C THR A 67 -4.85 -8.54 -1.66
N ARG A 68 -5.85 -7.77 -1.24
CA ARG A 68 -6.40 -7.82 0.13
C ARG A 68 -7.58 -8.79 0.26
N ASN A 69 -8.09 -9.29 -0.85
CA ASN A 69 -9.26 -10.16 -0.92
C ASN A 69 -8.81 -11.61 -1.09
N GLU A 70 -8.90 -12.41 -0.02
CA GLU A 70 -8.47 -13.82 -0.02
C GLU A 70 -9.22 -14.67 -1.08
N ASN A 71 -10.44 -14.26 -1.48
CA ASN A 71 -11.21 -14.96 -2.51
C ASN A 71 -10.54 -14.90 -3.89
N VAL A 72 -9.79 -13.84 -4.21
CA VAL A 72 -9.04 -13.72 -5.47
C VAL A 72 -7.98 -14.81 -5.56
N GLY A 73 -7.30 -15.09 -4.43
CA GLY A 73 -6.32 -16.17 -4.34
C GLY A 73 -6.96 -17.54 -4.59
N PHE A 74 -8.13 -17.80 -4.00
CA PHE A 74 -8.87 -19.06 -4.21
C PHE A 74 -9.32 -19.24 -5.67
N GLN A 75 -9.70 -18.17 -6.36
CA GLN A 75 -10.22 -18.24 -7.73
C GLN A 75 -9.13 -18.39 -8.79
N LEU A 76 -8.00 -17.68 -8.62
CA LEU A 76 -7.03 -17.50 -9.70
C LEU A 76 -5.66 -18.12 -9.45
N ALA A 77 -5.27 -18.31 -8.20
CA ALA A 77 -3.88 -18.66 -7.87
C ALA A 77 -3.71 -20.16 -7.64
N SER A 78 -2.67 -20.75 -8.25
CA SER A 78 -2.27 -22.13 -7.94
C SER A 78 -1.64 -22.26 -6.55
N ASN A 79 -1.05 -21.17 -6.04
CA ASN A 79 -0.47 -21.07 -4.71
C ASN A 79 -0.76 -19.69 -4.11
N THR A 80 -1.03 -19.64 -2.81
CA THR A 80 -1.28 -18.39 -2.08
C THR A 80 -0.28 -18.21 -0.95
N LEU A 81 0.26 -17.00 -0.80
CA LEU A 81 1.12 -16.62 0.32
C LEU A 81 0.48 -15.49 1.10
N ARG A 82 0.05 -15.77 2.34
CA ARG A 82 -0.45 -14.74 3.26
C ARG A 82 0.73 -14.01 3.87
N VAL A 83 0.78 -12.69 3.71
CA VAL A 83 1.79 -11.83 4.35
C VAL A 83 1.29 -11.49 5.76
N PRO A 84 1.95 -11.98 6.84
CA PRO A 84 1.55 -11.63 8.20
C PRO A 84 1.96 -10.19 8.53
N PRO A 85 1.35 -9.57 9.56
CA PRO A 85 1.92 -8.37 10.18
C PRO A 85 3.36 -8.64 10.66
N SER A 86 4.16 -7.59 10.74
CA SER A 86 5.51 -7.69 11.30
C SER A 86 5.48 -8.01 12.79
N THR A 87 6.50 -8.72 13.24
CA THR A 87 6.78 -8.91 14.67
C THR A 87 7.16 -7.59 15.34
N VAL A 88 7.08 -7.55 16.67
CA VAL A 88 7.48 -6.36 17.43
C VAL A 88 8.95 -6.04 17.18
N GLU A 89 9.79 -7.06 17.08
CA GLU A 89 11.23 -6.98 16.83
C GLU A 89 11.54 -6.43 15.43
N GLU A 90 10.85 -6.92 14.40
CA GLU A 90 10.96 -6.40 13.03
C GLU A 90 10.51 -4.95 12.96
N GLY A 91 9.38 -4.59 13.57
CA GLY A 91 8.90 -3.21 13.61
C GLY A 91 9.82 -2.29 14.40
N THR A 92 10.42 -2.76 15.49
CA THR A 92 11.43 -2.01 16.27
C THR A 92 12.66 -1.75 15.39
N THR A 93 13.12 -2.79 14.70
CA THR A 93 14.27 -2.71 13.81
C THR A 93 14.00 -1.73 12.66
N LEU A 94 12.83 -1.83 12.02
CA LEU A 94 12.38 -0.92 10.96
C LEU A 94 12.36 0.54 11.45
N LEU A 95 11.77 0.79 12.61
CA LEU A 95 11.68 2.13 13.20
C LEU A 95 13.06 2.75 13.43
N LEU A 96 13.96 2.02 14.09
CA LEU A 96 15.31 2.51 14.39
C LEU A 96 16.16 2.67 13.11
N THR A 97 15.92 1.81 12.11
CA THR A 97 16.57 1.87 10.79
C THR A 97 16.13 3.09 10.00
N ILE A 98 14.88 3.54 10.12
CA ILE A 98 14.40 4.76 9.45
C ILE A 98 14.92 6.02 10.15
N ILE A 99 15.01 6.00 11.48
CA ILE A 99 15.49 7.16 12.25
C ILE A 99 17.00 7.41 12.04
N GLN A 100 17.77 6.37 11.74
CA GLN A 100 19.20 6.46 11.36
C GLN A 100 20.07 7.28 12.31
N ARG A 101 19.92 7.10 13.62
CA ARG A 101 20.85 7.66 14.61
C ARG A 101 21.94 6.66 14.99
N ASP A 102 23.13 7.17 15.22
CA ASP A 102 24.32 6.37 15.55
C ASP A 102 24.18 5.59 16.86
N ASN A 103 23.47 6.16 17.84
CA ASN A 103 23.29 5.58 19.16
C ASN A 103 21.87 5.77 19.68
N TYR A 104 21.36 4.72 20.34
CA TYR A 104 20.09 4.72 21.05
C TYR A 104 20.31 4.22 22.47
N SER A 105 19.77 4.93 23.46
CA SER A 105 19.78 4.46 24.84
C SER A 105 18.91 3.21 25.00
N LYS A 106 19.05 2.49 26.13
CA LYS A 106 18.21 1.33 26.43
C LYS A 106 16.72 1.72 26.48
N GLU A 107 16.44 2.88 27.07
CA GLU A 107 15.10 3.45 27.20
C GLU A 107 14.53 3.85 25.83
N GLU A 108 15.34 4.39 24.91
CA GLU A 108 14.89 4.70 23.55
C GLU A 108 14.55 3.44 22.76
N ARG A 109 15.32 2.36 22.94
CA ARG A 109 15.02 1.05 22.32
C ARG A 109 13.75 0.43 22.89
N GLU A 110 13.55 0.52 24.20
CA GLU A 110 12.33 0.06 24.86
C GLU A 110 11.10 0.86 24.41
N ALA A 111 11.24 2.18 24.31
CA ALA A 111 10.19 3.05 23.77
C ALA A 111 9.84 2.73 22.31
N ALA A 112 10.84 2.46 21.47
CA ALA A 112 10.65 2.01 20.10
C ALA A 112 9.91 0.66 20.02
N SER A 113 10.27 -0.30 20.89
CA SER A 113 9.60 -1.59 20.96
C SER A 113 8.14 -1.49 21.42
N ASN A 114 7.88 -0.66 22.42
CA ASN A 114 6.52 -0.39 22.88
C ASN A 114 5.67 0.28 21.79
N LEU A 115 6.24 1.24 21.04
CA LEU A 115 5.54 1.86 19.93
C LEU A 115 5.27 0.86 18.80
N SER A 116 6.25 0.02 18.42
CA SER A 116 6.07 -1.05 17.44
C SER A 116 4.89 -1.96 17.81
N ARG A 117 4.78 -2.33 19.10
CA ARG A 117 3.67 -3.11 19.64
C ARG A 117 2.33 -2.38 19.53
N GLN A 118 2.28 -1.07 19.80
CA GLN A 118 1.05 -0.26 19.70
C GLN A 118 0.56 -0.09 18.25
N LEU A 119 1.45 -0.26 17.27
CA LEU A 119 1.13 -0.15 15.85
C LEU A 119 0.70 -1.49 15.23
N ASP A 120 0.44 -2.51 16.07
CA ASP A 120 -0.03 -3.84 15.70
C ASP A 120 0.80 -4.50 14.57
N GLY A 121 2.11 -4.23 14.54
CA GLY A 121 3.00 -4.82 13.55
C GLY A 121 2.75 -4.34 12.13
N LEU A 122 2.01 -3.25 11.91
CA LEU A 122 1.74 -2.69 10.58
C LEU A 122 2.98 -1.93 10.07
N PRO A 123 3.71 -2.42 9.05
CA PRO A 123 4.96 -1.80 8.60
C PRO A 123 4.76 -0.37 8.10
N LEU A 124 3.62 -0.10 7.46
CA LEU A 124 3.26 1.23 6.98
C LEU A 124 3.09 2.23 8.13
N ALA A 125 2.45 1.80 9.23
CA ALA A 125 2.24 2.67 10.38
C ALA A 125 3.57 2.96 11.10
N VAL A 126 4.43 1.95 11.23
CA VAL A 126 5.80 2.11 11.75
C VAL A 126 6.59 3.11 10.90
N ASN A 127 6.56 2.96 9.58
CA ASN A 127 7.25 3.86 8.66
C ASN A 127 6.75 5.31 8.79
N LEU A 128 5.44 5.51 8.91
CA LEU A 128 4.85 6.83 9.09
C LEU A 128 5.33 7.48 10.40
N MET A 129 5.29 6.75 11.52
CA MET A 129 5.72 7.30 12.81
C MET A 129 7.22 7.61 12.82
N ALA A 130 8.06 6.71 12.30
CA ALA A 130 9.48 6.94 12.19
C ALA A 130 9.81 8.15 11.30
N SER A 131 9.12 8.28 10.15
CA SER A 131 9.27 9.43 9.25
C SER A 131 8.88 10.75 9.93
N GLN A 132 7.82 10.74 10.76
CA GLN A 132 7.43 11.91 11.54
C GLN A 132 8.45 12.25 12.63
N MET A 133 9.09 11.27 13.26
CA MET A 133 10.19 11.49 14.20
C MET A 133 11.36 12.19 13.51
N VAL A 134 11.78 11.67 12.34
CA VAL A 134 12.86 12.26 11.53
C VAL A 134 12.52 13.69 11.12
N SER A 135 11.33 13.90 10.56
CA SER A 135 10.89 15.23 10.11
C SER A 135 10.86 16.27 11.23
N ARG A 136 10.61 15.85 12.48
CA ARG A 136 10.55 16.74 13.65
C ARG A 136 11.84 16.76 14.46
N GLN A 137 12.86 16.02 14.03
CA GLN A 137 14.13 15.86 14.75
C GLN A 137 13.93 15.40 16.21
N MET A 138 12.96 14.50 16.42
CA MET A 138 12.62 13.99 17.74
C MET A 138 13.17 12.59 17.94
N SER A 139 13.67 12.30 19.15
CA SER A 139 13.91 10.92 19.57
C SER A 139 12.60 10.15 19.76
N PRO A 140 12.62 8.81 19.80
CA PRO A 140 11.42 8.01 20.10
C PRO A 140 10.70 8.46 21.36
N ILE A 141 11.44 8.71 22.45
CA ILE A 141 10.88 9.16 23.73
C ILE A 141 10.24 10.55 23.60
N GLN A 142 10.92 11.50 22.94
CA GLN A 142 10.41 12.86 22.75
C GLN A 142 9.12 12.85 21.92
N PHE A 143 9.12 12.05 20.85
CA PHE A 143 7.99 11.94 19.95
C PHE A 143 6.78 11.31 20.65
N ILE A 144 6.94 10.21 21.37
CA ILE A 144 5.85 9.54 22.11
C ILE A 144 5.21 10.52 23.10
N LYS A 145 6.02 11.22 23.90
CA LYS A 145 5.52 12.26 24.83
C LYS A 145 4.77 13.38 24.11
N SER A 146 5.26 13.82 22.95
CA SER A 146 4.60 14.84 22.14
C SER A 146 3.29 14.34 21.54
N PHE A 147 3.24 13.06 21.16
CA PHE A 147 2.08 12.43 20.54
C PHE A 147 0.95 12.22 21.56
N GLU A 148 1.27 11.73 22.76
CA GLU A 148 0.31 11.58 23.87
C GLU A 148 -0.36 12.90 24.23
N ARG A 149 0.43 13.97 24.39
CA ARG A 149 -0.12 15.31 24.66
C ARG A 149 -1.04 15.80 23.54
N TYR A 150 -0.70 15.50 22.29
CA TYR A 150 -1.50 15.91 21.14
C TYR A 150 -2.80 15.11 21.02
N SER A 151 -2.75 13.80 21.28
CA SER A 151 -3.92 12.93 21.23
C SER A 151 -4.93 13.31 22.31
N GLU A 152 -4.49 13.57 23.55
CA GLU A 152 -5.33 14.10 24.63
C GLU A 152 -6.09 15.36 24.21
N ARG A 153 -5.37 16.33 23.60
CA ARG A 153 -5.99 17.57 23.11
C ARG A 153 -7.00 17.34 21.98
N LEU A 154 -6.73 16.41 21.07
CA LEU A 154 -7.68 16.05 20.02
C LEU A 154 -8.94 15.40 20.60
N PHE A 155 -8.79 14.48 21.55
CA PHE A 155 -9.93 13.83 22.20
C PHE A 155 -10.75 14.81 23.03
N GLU A 156 -10.12 15.77 23.72
CA GLU A 156 -10.81 16.86 24.43
C GLU A 156 -11.63 17.73 23.47
N LYS A 157 -11.06 18.05 22.30
CA LYS A 157 -11.75 18.80 21.24
C LYS A 157 -12.93 18.02 20.66
N CYS A 158 -12.77 16.73 20.39
CA CYS A 158 -13.87 15.88 19.91
C CYS A 158 -14.97 15.70 20.98
N ARG A 159 -14.63 15.61 22.27
CA ARG A 159 -15.63 15.56 23.35
C ARG A 159 -16.42 16.86 23.47
N SER A 160 -15.73 17.99 23.43
CA SER A 160 -16.39 19.31 23.47
C SER A 160 -17.22 19.57 22.23
N GLN A 161 -16.81 19.12 21.04
CA GLN A 161 -17.62 19.18 19.82
C GLN A 161 -18.82 18.22 19.83
N ASN A 162 -18.68 17.01 20.38
CA ASN A 162 -19.80 16.07 20.55
C ASN A 162 -20.85 16.53 21.58
N ALA A 163 -20.50 17.42 22.51
CA ALA A 163 -21.45 18.04 23.41
C ALA A 163 -22.43 18.99 22.69
N TYR A 164 -22.07 19.52 21.51
CA TYR A 164 -22.94 20.40 20.71
C TYR A 164 -24.05 19.64 19.95
N TYR A 165 -23.95 18.31 19.80
CA TYR A 165 -24.96 17.49 19.10
C TYR A 165 -25.91 16.73 20.04
N LYS A 166 -25.83 16.94 21.36
CA LYS A 166 -26.85 16.48 22.31
C LYS A 166 -27.86 17.58 22.63
N LYS A 167 -28.64 17.99 21.64
CA LYS A 167 -29.94 18.66 21.82
C LYS A 167 -30.69 18.62 20.49
N GLY A 168 -31.76 17.83 20.44
CA GLY A 168 -32.62 17.63 19.28
C GLY A 168 -33.38 16.33 19.43
#